data_AF-A0A7X3Y4B2-F1
#
_entry.id   AF-A0A7X3Y4B2-F1
#
_cell.length_a   1.000
_cell.length_b   1.000
_cell.length_c   1.000
_cell.angle_alpha   90.00
_cell.angle_beta   90.00
_cell.angle_gamma   90.00
#
_symmetry.space_group_name_H-M   'P 1'
#
loop_
_entity.id
_entity.type
_entity.pdbx_description
1 polymer ?
#
loop_
_entity_poly.entity_id
_entity_poly.type
_entity_poly.pdbx_seq_one_letter_code
_entity_poly.pdbx_strand_id
1 'polypeptide(L)' 'MARGKTKLMKQVEERYGRPLERLLPEMYNELGLPGMSEELGISKGTLWYWLLKMNLTVKRVALAPGESLEIKREAS' A
#
# COMPACT_ATOMS: atom_id res chain seq x y z
N MET A 1 7.97 17.66 3.95
CA MET A 1 6.51 17.41 3.83
C MET A 1 6.20 17.10 2.37
N ALA A 2 5.77 15.88 2.06
CA ALA A 2 5.52 15.51 0.67
C ALA A 2 4.45 16.44 0.07
N ARG A 3 4.77 17.10 -1.06
CA ARG A 3 3.81 17.86 -1.88
C ARG A 3 2.53 17.03 -2.03
N GLY A 4 1.36 17.65 -1.88
CA GLY A 4 0.06 17.00 -1.67
C GLY A 4 -0.32 15.84 -2.62
N LYS A 5 -1.38 15.12 -2.26
CA LYS A 5 -1.93 14.00 -3.04
C LYS A 5 -2.29 14.44 -4.46
N THR A 6 -1.92 13.64 -5.46
CA THR A 6 -2.24 13.92 -6.87
C THR A 6 -3.73 13.74 -7.13
N LYS A 7 -4.22 14.19 -8.29
CA LYS A 7 -5.61 13.96 -8.70
C LYS A 7 -5.97 12.46 -8.70
N LEU A 8 -5.07 11.62 -9.25
CA LEU A 8 -5.26 10.17 -9.29
C LEU A 8 -5.28 9.56 -7.89
N MET A 9 -4.42 10.02 -6.97
CA MET A 9 -4.46 9.58 -5.57
C MET A 9 -5.82 9.87 -4.94
N LYS A 10 -6.33 11.10 -5.10
CA LYS A 10 -7.64 11.51 -4.54
C LYS A 10 -8.80 10.71 -5.14
N GLN A 11 -8.76 10.42 -6.44
CA GLN A 11 -9.77 9.59 -7.11
C GLN A 11 -9.81 8.16 -6.55
N VAL A 12 -8.65 7.58 -6.23
CA VAL A 12 -8.60 6.27 -5.57
C VAL A 12 -9.19 6.35 -4.16
N GLU A 13 -8.86 7.38 -3.39
CA GLU A 13 -9.45 7.55 -2.04
C GLU A 13 -10.96 7.72 -2.07
N GLU A 14 -11.48 8.47 -3.04
CA GLU A 14 -12.92 8.64 -3.26
C GLU A 14 -13.58 7.32 -3.67
N ARG A 15 -12.98 6.57 -4.59
CA ARG A 15 -13.48 5.25 -5.04
C ARG A 15 -13.59 4.24 -3.89
N TYR A 16 -12.63 4.22 -2.98
CA TYR A 16 -12.57 3.24 -1.88
C TYR A 16 -13.04 3.79 -0.53
N GLY A 17 -13.37 5.08 -0.43
CA GLY A 17 -13.84 5.74 0.79
C GLY A 17 -12.83 5.75 1.94
N ARG A 18 -11.53 5.60 1.64
CA ARG A 18 -10.47 5.42 2.66
C ARG A 18 -9.17 6.11 2.23
N PRO A 19 -8.37 6.63 3.17
CA PRO A 19 -7.09 7.23 2.85
C PRO A 19 -6.09 6.19 2.31
N LEU A 20 -5.24 6.59 1.35
CA LEU A 20 -4.24 5.71 0.73
C LEU A 20 -3.26 5.11 1.75
N GLU A 21 -2.93 5.85 2.81
CA GLU A 21 -2.04 5.42 3.89
C GLU A 21 -2.56 4.16 4.61
N ARG A 22 -3.88 3.95 4.59
CA ARG A 22 -4.52 2.74 5.11
C ARG A 22 -4.80 1.71 4.00
N LEU A 23 -5.32 2.18 2.87
CA LEU A 23 -5.74 1.32 1.77
C LEU A 23 -4.57 0.54 1.15
N LEU A 24 -3.46 1.21 0.81
CA LEU A 24 -2.39 0.59 0.03
C LEU A 24 -1.63 -0.50 0.81
N PRO A 25 -1.31 -0.35 2.11
CA PRO A 25 -0.71 -1.45 2.87
C PRO A 25 -1.62 -2.68 2.98
N GLU A 26 -2.92 -2.47 3.19
CA GLU A 26 -3.91 -3.56 3.25
C GLU A 26 -3.97 -4.30 1.90
N MET A 27 -4.13 -3.57 0.79
CA MET A 27 -4.14 -4.17 -0.56
C MET A 27 -2.82 -4.84 -0.93
N TYR A 28 -1.68 -4.28 -0.54
CA TYR A 28 -0.37 -4.90 -0.79
C TYR A 28 -0.24 -6.23 -0.04
N ASN A 29 -0.69 -6.29 1.21
CA ASN A 29 -0.63 -7.52 2.00
C ASN A 29 -1.53 -8.62 1.42
N GLU A 30 -2.68 -8.25 0.85
CA GLU A 30 -3.63 -9.19 0.27
C GLU A 30 -3.25 -9.64 -1.15
N LEU A 31 -2.81 -8.72 -2.01
CA LEU A 31 -2.67 -8.94 -3.46
C LEU A 31 -1.22 -8.86 -3.96
N GLY A 32 -0.30 -8.38 -3.14
CA GLY A 32 1.03 -7.96 -3.57
C GLY A 32 1.00 -6.78 -4.54
N LEU A 33 2.19 -6.33 -4.96
CA LEU A 33 2.31 -5.22 -5.92
C LEU A 33 1.64 -5.49 -7.28
N PRO A 34 1.76 -6.70 -7.87
CA PRO A 34 1.12 -6.99 -9.16
C PRO A 34 -0.40 -6.95 -9.10
N GLY A 35 -1.03 -7.65 -8.13
CA GLY A 35 -2.48 -7.67 -8.02
C GLY A 35 -3.06 -6.30 -7.65
N MET A 36 -2.39 -5.54 -6.77
CA MET A 36 -2.79 -4.15 -6.48
C MET A 36 -2.71 -3.25 -7.73
N SER A 37 -1.74 -3.48 -8.62
CA SER A 37 -1.61 -2.75 -9.89
C SER A 37 -2.78 -3.03 -10.83
N GLU A 38 -3.19 -4.29 -10.94
CA GLU A 38 -4.32 -4.73 -11.76
C GLU A 38 -5.64 -4.20 -11.20
N GLU A 39 -5.89 -4.37 -9.90
CA GLU A 39 -7.12 -3.94 -9.21
C GLU A 39 -7.34 -2.42 -9.30
N LEU A 40 -6.28 -1.63 -9.14
CA LEU A 40 -6.36 -0.17 -9.22
C LEU A 40 -6.29 0.36 -10.65
N GLY A 41 -5.86 -0.45 -11.63
CA GLY A 41 -5.59 -0.01 -13.00
C GLY A 41 -4.43 1.00 -13.09
N ILE A 42 -3.46 0.91 -12.17
CA ILE A 42 -2.34 1.85 -12.04
C ILE A 42 -1.03 1.10 -12.19
N SER A 43 -0.07 1.65 -12.94
CA SER A 43 1.22 0.99 -13.15
C SER A 43 1.99 0.74 -11.85
N LYS A 44 2.70 -0.40 -11.78
CA LYS A 44 3.53 -0.79 -10.63
C LYS A 44 4.51 0.32 -10.20
N GLY A 45 5.13 1.01 -11.16
CA GLY A 45 6.05 2.12 -10.88
C GLY A 45 5.38 3.31 -10.19
N THR A 46 4.15 3.64 -10.60
CA THR A 46 3.35 4.70 -9.95
C THR A 46 2.98 4.31 -8.53
N LEU A 47 2.53 3.07 -8.32
CA LEU A 47 2.21 2.57 -6.97
C LEU A 47 3.45 2.51 -6.08
N TRP A 48 4.59 2.08 -6.61
CA TRP A 48 5.86 2.08 -5.87
C TRP A 48 6.27 3.50 -5.46
N TYR A 49 6.14 4.47 -6.37
CA TYR A 49 6.35 5.88 -6.06
C TYR A 49 5.39 6.39 -4.98
N TRP A 50 4.12 5.96 -4.98
CA TRP A 50 3.16 6.36 -3.94
C TRP A 50 3.55 5.84 -2.56
N LEU A 51 3.93 4.55 -2.46
CA LEU A 51 4.41 3.97 -1.21
C LEU A 51 5.62 4.76 -0.67
N LEU A 52 6.60 5.05 -1.53
CA LEU A 52 7.76 5.87 -1.18
C LEU A 52 7.34 7.29 -0.73
N LYS A 53 6.48 7.95 -1.50
CA LYS A 53 6.02 9.32 -1.23
C LYS A 53 5.30 9.45 0.11
N MET A 54 4.56 8.43 0.52
CA MET A 54 3.80 8.40 1.78
C MET A 54 4.59 7.74 2.92
N ASN A 55 5.89 7.48 2.73
CA ASN A 55 6.75 6.82 3.70
C ASN A 55 6.20 5.45 4.18
N LEU A 56 5.51 4.73 3.30
CA LEU A 56 5.02 3.39 3.56
C LEU A 56 6.15 2.39 3.28
N THR A 57 6.53 1.64 4.33
CA THR A 57 7.61 0.66 4.24
C THR A 57 7.04 -0.73 3.96
N VAL A 58 7.52 -1.37 2.89
CA VAL A 58 7.25 -2.78 2.60
C VAL A 58 8.41 -3.62 3.10
N LYS A 59 8.14 -4.63 3.94
CA LYS A 59 9.12 -5.63 4.37
C LYS A 59 8.73 -6.97 3.79
N ARG A 60 9.67 -7.62 3.09
CA ARG A 60 9.50 -9.01 2.63
C ARG A 60 10.17 -9.93 3.65
N VAL A 61 9.45 -10.94 4.09
CA VAL A 61 9.94 -11.92 5.08
C VAL A 61 9.78 -13.30 4.48
N ALA A 62 10.86 -14.08 4.47
CA ALA A 62 10.81 -15.49 4.17
C ALA A 62 10.58 -16.25 5.47
N LEU A 63 9.62 -17.17 5.47
CA LEU A 63 9.25 -17.97 6.64
C LEU A 63 9.52 -19.45 6.32
N ALA A 64 10.13 -20.17 7.26
CA ALA A 64 10.27 -21.61 7.23
C ALA A 64 8.93 -22.31 7.56
N PRO A 65 8.80 -23.62 7.28
CA PRO A 65 7.59 -24.36 7.65
C PRO A 65 7.27 -24.24 9.15
N GLY A 66 6.05 -23.76 9.46
CA GLY A 66 5.58 -23.54 10.84
C GLY A 66 5.82 -22.14 11.39
N GLU A 67 6.57 -21.28 10.70
CA GLU A 67 6.75 -19.88 11.11
C GLU A 67 5.56 -19.01 10.68
N SER A 68 5.23 -18.01 11.48
CA SER A 68 4.15 -17.05 11.20
C SER A 68 4.62 -15.62 11.45
N LEU A 69 3.95 -14.66 10.80
CA LEU A 69 4.22 -13.23 10.96
C LEU A 69 2.95 -12.51 11.42
N GLU A 70 3.07 -11.76 12.51
CA GLU A 70 1.99 -10.92 13.05
C GLU A 70 2.36 -9.45 12.86
N ILE A 71 1.42 -8.65 12.34
CA ILE A 71 1.58 -7.20 12.20
C ILE A 71 0.79 -6.50 13.31
N LYS A 72 1.48 -5.80 14.21
CA LYS A 72 0.87 -5.00 15.28
C LYS A 72 0.95 -3.51 14.92
N ARG A 73 -0.11 -2.75 15.23
CA ARG A 73 -0.09 -1.29 15.19
C ARG A 73 0.11 -0.80 16.62
N GLU A 74 1.17 -0.05 16.86
CA GLU A 74 1.32 0.69 18.11
C GLU A 74 0.31 1.85 18.09
N ALA A 75 -0.46 2.00 19.17
CA ALA A 75 -1.26 3.21 19.36
C ALA A 75 -0.29 4.34 19.69
N SER A 76 -0.11 5.27 18.75
CA SER A 76 0.58 6.54 19.00
C SER A 76 -0.40 7.58 19.54
#